data_AF-D0LV85-F1
#
_entry.id   AF-D0LV85-F1
#
_cell.length_a   1.000
_cell.length_b   1.000
_cell.length_c   1.000
_cell.angle_alpha   90.00
_cell.angle_beta   90.00
_cell.angle_gamma   90.00
#
_symmetry.space_group_name_H-M   'P 1'
#
loop_
_entity.id
_entity.type
_entity.pdbx_description
1 polymer ?
#
loop_
_entity_poly.entity_id
_entity_poly.type
_entity_poly.pdbx_seq_one_letter_code
_entity_poly.pdbx_strand_id
1 'polypeptide(L)'
;MNSLIHMFRRPLLALPLSLALSASACVQEEGPGEPPAGEVDQTRLAEFRSALPTADQLGAPEVQADSKALALASQSDKALGDLAMYPQSSYEIVISINGAVTGIIETLDEIVAQPPTIFDSSSQEYLWGPYPNEEGVGYVAAYIRDAGEDEDFRYQYALLRGADTDVERMVPVIWGGASPDAENEDFGAGITLWDFEANYAFLEANAPELADEPLDRGRFAALYASGPDEQDPSATSHFVLASFRDFVAADDPSAEPTDFDYFYGHYDGELTVDFLDWEAAFDITDEPDGIAEDIGVRMAFVNGGVGRAEADVRGGSLADGQTANAIECWDATVRETYLRFEILTGDTQDALIEVGELDNCGDFSSSLDELGVPSLDDIDGELRAALDQVASTGAPVE
;
A
#
# COMPACT_ATOMS: atom_id res chain seq x y z
N MET A 1 -9.47 -14.64 9.10
CA MET A 1 -8.30 -14.93 8.22
C MET A 1 -8.68 -15.25 6.78
N ASN A 2 -9.61 -16.18 6.49
CA ASN A 2 -10.00 -16.45 5.09
C ASN A 2 -10.58 -15.22 4.37
N SER A 3 -11.37 -14.37 5.06
CA SER A 3 -11.89 -13.11 4.47
C SER A 3 -10.79 -12.10 4.14
N LEU A 4 -9.80 -11.94 5.03
CA LEU A 4 -8.63 -11.07 4.79
C LEU A 4 -7.75 -11.62 3.64
N ILE A 5 -7.55 -12.93 3.59
CA ILE A 5 -6.85 -13.59 2.48
C ILE A 5 -7.64 -13.42 1.17
N HIS A 6 -8.97 -13.36 1.20
CA HIS A 6 -9.78 -13.06 0.01
C HIS A 6 -9.59 -11.61 -0.46
N MET A 7 -9.56 -10.65 0.46
CA MET A 7 -9.27 -9.23 0.20
C MET A 7 -7.96 -9.02 -0.58
N PHE A 8 -6.96 -9.88 -0.35
CA PHE A 8 -5.61 -9.78 -0.95
C PHE A 8 -5.27 -10.89 -1.97
N ARG A 9 -6.20 -11.83 -2.26
CA ARG A 9 -5.92 -13.00 -3.14
C ARG A 9 -5.88 -12.68 -4.62
N ARG A 10 -6.40 -11.52 -5.02
CA ARG A 10 -5.95 -10.87 -6.24
C ARG A 10 -4.87 -9.87 -5.81
N PRO A 11 -3.71 -9.82 -6.47
CA PRO A 11 -2.96 -8.57 -6.43
C PRO A 11 -3.98 -7.50 -6.78
N LEU A 12 -4.02 -6.40 -6.01
CA LEU A 12 -4.76 -5.18 -6.36
C LEU A 12 -4.39 -4.93 -7.82
N LEU A 13 -5.22 -5.46 -8.72
CA LEU A 13 -4.81 -5.69 -10.08
C LEU A 13 -4.89 -4.28 -10.59
N ALA A 14 -3.71 -3.70 -10.83
CA ALA A 14 -3.57 -2.46 -11.57
C ALA A 14 -4.66 -2.52 -12.62
N LEU A 15 -5.61 -1.58 -12.52
CA LEU A 15 -6.60 -1.34 -13.56
C LEU A 15 -5.83 -1.58 -14.85
N PRO A 16 -6.22 -2.52 -15.73
CA PRO A 16 -5.55 -2.66 -17.00
C PRO A 16 -5.86 -1.36 -17.76
N LEU A 17 -5.13 -0.29 -17.45
CA LEU A 17 -4.90 0.82 -18.33
C LEU A 17 -3.81 0.33 -19.27
N SER A 18 -4.12 -0.70 -20.06
CA SER A 18 -3.38 -0.91 -21.29
C SER A 18 -3.76 0.26 -22.19
N LEU A 19 -3.03 1.37 -22.01
CA LEU A 19 -3.01 2.48 -22.94
C LEU A 19 -2.36 1.93 -24.21
N ALA A 20 -3.15 1.29 -25.08
CA ALA A 20 -2.72 0.94 -26.43
C ALA A 20 -2.73 2.20 -27.30
N LEU A 21 -1.91 3.18 -26.89
CA LEU A 21 -1.65 4.44 -27.58
C LEU A 21 -1.03 4.15 -28.94
N SER A 22 -1.89 3.80 -29.89
CA SER A 22 -1.52 3.74 -31.28
C SER A 22 -1.21 5.17 -31.69
N ALA A 23 0.09 5.46 -31.83
CA ALA A 23 0.64 6.70 -32.35
C ALA A 23 0.14 6.92 -33.79
N SER A 24 -1.12 7.31 -33.90
CA SER A 24 -1.76 7.81 -35.12
C SER A 24 -1.61 9.32 -35.15
N ALA A 25 -0.42 9.82 -34.82
CA ALA A 25 0.00 11.15 -35.22
C ALA A 25 0.34 11.13 -36.72
N CYS A 26 -0.67 10.85 -37.55
CA CYS A 26 -0.66 11.36 -38.91
C CYS A 26 -0.90 12.86 -38.79
N VAL A 27 0.21 13.60 -38.79
CA VAL A 27 0.30 15.03 -39.12
C VAL A 27 -0.63 15.29 -40.32
N GLN A 28 -1.79 15.88 -40.06
CA GLN A 28 -2.63 16.44 -41.11
C GLN A 28 -2.14 17.88 -41.30
N GLU A 29 -1.32 18.07 -42.35
CA GLU A 29 -1.02 19.40 -42.89
C GLU A 29 -2.35 20.14 -43.14
N GLU A 30 -2.54 21.32 -42.55
CA GLU A 30 -3.07 22.50 -43.25
C GLU A 30 -3.09 23.75 -42.34
N GLY A 31 -2.23 24.74 -42.66
CA GLY A 31 -2.40 26.15 -42.26
C GLY A 31 -1.15 26.80 -41.65
N PRO A 32 -0.61 27.90 -42.23
CA PRO A 32 0.44 28.69 -41.60
C PRO A 32 -0.22 29.63 -40.57
N GLY A 33 -0.46 29.10 -39.37
CA GLY A 33 -0.87 29.85 -38.18
C GLY A 33 0.00 29.43 -37.01
N GLU A 34 0.49 30.41 -36.26
CA GLU A 34 1.34 30.34 -35.05
C GLU A 34 1.62 28.97 -34.41
N PRO A 35 2.89 28.62 -34.12
CA PRO A 35 3.19 27.48 -33.25
C PRO A 35 2.60 27.77 -31.86
N PRO A 36 1.88 26.83 -31.22
CA PRO A 36 1.35 27.07 -29.88
C PRO A 36 2.49 27.19 -28.87
N ALA A 37 2.20 27.87 -27.76
CA ALA A 37 3.15 28.42 -26.80
C ALA A 37 4.14 27.40 -26.20
N GLY A 38 5.42 27.82 -26.14
CA GLY A 38 6.48 27.23 -25.32
C GLY A 38 7.00 25.89 -25.82
N GLU A 39 8.22 25.84 -26.36
CA GLU A 39 8.92 24.56 -26.48
C GLU A 39 9.03 23.93 -25.08
N VAL A 40 8.51 22.71 -24.92
CA VAL A 40 8.64 21.93 -23.69
C VAL A 40 10.12 21.83 -23.33
N ASP A 41 10.50 22.38 -22.16
CA ASP A 41 11.87 22.30 -21.66
C ASP A 41 12.19 20.85 -21.30
N GLN A 42 12.95 20.19 -22.16
CA GLN A 42 13.31 18.78 -22.00
C GLN A 42 14.16 18.51 -20.75
N THR A 43 14.90 19.51 -20.25
CA THR A 43 15.70 19.36 -19.02
C THR A 43 14.77 19.34 -17.83
N ARG A 44 13.85 20.31 -17.78
CA ARG A 44 12.85 20.39 -16.73
C ARG A 44 11.86 19.24 -16.76
N LEU A 45 11.46 18.77 -17.94
CA LEU A 45 10.63 17.57 -18.07
C LEU A 45 11.35 16.33 -17.51
N ALA A 46 12.67 16.22 -17.70
CA ALA A 46 13.44 15.13 -17.10
C ALA A 46 13.47 15.23 -15.57
N GLU A 47 13.61 16.43 -15.00
CA GLU A 47 13.53 16.66 -13.54
C GLU A 47 12.17 16.23 -12.96
N PHE A 48 11.07 16.54 -13.66
CA PHE A 48 9.73 16.13 -13.24
C PHE A 48 9.49 14.63 -13.38
N ARG A 49 10.08 13.98 -14.38
CA ARG A 49 10.03 12.52 -14.51
C ARG A 49 10.80 11.83 -13.39
N SER A 50 11.98 12.33 -13.04
CA SER A 50 12.74 11.83 -11.88
C SER A 50 12.09 12.13 -10.53
N ALA A 51 11.00 12.92 -10.52
CA ALA A 51 10.24 13.19 -9.31
C ALA A 51 9.16 12.17 -9.01
N LEU A 52 8.81 11.33 -9.99
CA LEU A 52 8.03 10.16 -9.67
C LEU A 52 8.88 9.19 -8.85
N PRO A 53 8.33 8.63 -7.76
CA PRO A 53 9.01 7.58 -7.04
C PRO A 53 9.33 6.41 -7.97
N THR A 54 10.31 5.57 -7.63
CA THR A 54 10.59 4.33 -8.36
C THR A 54 9.88 3.14 -7.71
N ALA A 55 9.68 2.07 -8.47
CA ALA A 55 9.16 0.81 -7.94
C ALA A 55 10.03 0.26 -6.80
N ASP A 56 11.35 0.42 -6.89
CA ASP A 56 12.30 -0.05 -5.86
C ASP A 56 12.29 0.84 -4.60
N GLN A 57 11.95 2.12 -4.73
CA GLN A 57 11.75 3.00 -3.57
C GLN A 57 10.54 2.58 -2.74
N LEU A 58 9.48 2.08 -3.38
CA LEU A 58 8.16 1.91 -2.74
C LEU A 58 7.74 0.44 -2.55
N GLY A 59 8.32 -0.45 -3.33
CA GLY A 59 8.20 -1.88 -3.14
C GLY A 59 9.13 -2.30 -2.02
N ALA A 60 8.57 -2.80 -0.91
CA ALA A 60 9.36 -3.59 0.00
C ALA A 60 10.00 -4.76 -0.77
N PRO A 61 11.29 -5.07 -0.54
CA PRO A 61 11.85 -6.29 -1.09
C PRO A 61 11.01 -7.49 -0.64
N GLU A 62 10.80 -8.46 -1.54
CA GLU A 62 10.12 -9.70 -1.17
C GLU A 62 10.82 -10.30 0.06
N VAL A 63 10.04 -10.69 1.08
CA VAL A 63 10.56 -11.43 2.24
C VAL A 63 11.38 -12.60 1.70
N GLN A 64 12.71 -12.57 1.90
CA GLN A 64 13.63 -13.53 1.27
C GLN A 64 13.51 -14.96 1.80
N ALA A 65 12.58 -15.19 2.74
CA ALA A 65 12.32 -16.49 3.27
C ALA A 65 11.80 -17.37 2.12
N ASP A 66 12.49 -18.49 1.84
CA ASP A 66 12.31 -19.35 0.66
C ASP A 66 10.89 -19.23 0.09
N SER A 67 10.68 -18.34 -0.88
CA SER A 67 9.34 -17.92 -1.36
C SER A 67 8.51 -19.10 -1.88
N LYS A 68 9.22 -20.20 -2.19
CA LYS A 68 8.66 -21.50 -2.55
C LYS A 68 8.03 -22.24 -1.37
N ALA A 69 8.56 -22.09 -0.16
CA ALA A 69 8.01 -22.63 1.07
C ALA A 69 6.72 -21.89 1.45
N LEU A 70 6.71 -20.55 1.42
CA LEU A 70 5.51 -19.72 1.67
C LEU A 70 4.38 -20.03 0.67
N ALA A 71 4.68 -20.19 -0.63
CA ALA A 71 3.68 -20.51 -1.65
C ALA A 71 3.07 -21.93 -1.54
N LEU A 72 3.73 -22.89 -0.88
CA LEU A 72 3.27 -24.28 -0.73
C LEU A 72 2.41 -24.53 0.53
N ALA A 73 2.24 -23.52 1.38
CA ALA A 73 1.72 -23.65 2.74
C ALA A 73 0.20 -23.72 2.88
N SER A 74 -0.55 -23.35 1.83
CA SER A 74 -2.01 -23.19 1.88
C SER A 74 -2.82 -24.50 2.03
N GLN A 75 -2.21 -25.64 2.37
CA GLN A 75 -2.85 -26.97 2.31
C GLN A 75 -2.51 -27.99 3.44
N SER A 76 -1.91 -27.61 4.58
CA SER A 76 -1.56 -28.59 5.64
C SER A 76 -2.26 -28.41 7.00
N ASP A 77 -2.65 -29.53 7.62
CA ASP A 77 -3.07 -29.63 9.02
C ASP A 77 -1.87 -29.38 9.96
N LYS A 78 -1.99 -28.42 10.90
CA LYS A 78 -0.89 -27.86 11.70
C LYS A 78 -0.29 -28.82 12.75
N ALA A 79 1.03 -28.94 12.76
CA ALA A 79 1.89 -29.52 13.78
C ALA A 79 3.24 -28.77 13.84
N LEU A 80 3.98 -28.87 14.96
CA LEU A 80 5.34 -28.30 15.05
C LEU A 80 6.22 -28.73 13.88
N GLY A 81 6.95 -27.76 13.33
CA GLY A 81 7.73 -27.96 12.13
C GLY A 81 6.94 -27.81 10.83
N ASP A 82 5.62 -27.58 10.86
CA ASP A 82 4.90 -27.02 9.71
C ASP A 82 5.25 -25.55 9.53
N LEU A 83 4.78 -24.96 8.43
CA LEU A 83 5.07 -23.56 8.14
C LEU A 83 4.31 -22.67 9.13
N ALA A 84 4.98 -21.61 9.60
CA ALA A 84 4.43 -20.65 10.55
C ALA A 84 3.25 -19.87 9.94
N MET A 85 2.20 -19.69 10.72
CA MET A 85 0.92 -19.10 10.31
C MET A 85 1.05 -17.62 9.97
N TYR A 86 1.63 -16.81 10.85
CA TYR A 86 1.65 -15.36 10.70
C TYR A 86 2.45 -14.91 9.47
N PRO A 87 3.65 -15.45 9.19
CA PRO A 87 4.36 -15.17 7.94
C PRO A 87 3.53 -15.52 6.70
N GLN A 88 2.81 -16.65 6.71
CA GLN A 88 1.98 -17.04 5.57
C GLN A 88 0.82 -16.09 5.33
N SER A 89 0.09 -15.73 6.38
CA SER A 89 -1.08 -14.84 6.24
C SER A 89 -0.67 -13.43 5.87
N SER A 90 0.46 -12.95 6.39
CA SER A 90 0.92 -11.58 6.16
C SER A 90 1.67 -11.41 4.86
N TYR A 91 2.24 -12.46 4.26
CA TYR A 91 2.92 -12.38 2.98
C TYR A 91 2.01 -11.81 1.87
N GLU A 92 0.76 -12.26 1.79
CA GLU A 92 -0.21 -11.76 0.81
C GLU A 92 -0.58 -10.28 1.06
N ILE A 93 -0.64 -9.86 2.33
CA ILE A 93 -0.88 -8.46 2.71
C ILE A 93 0.28 -7.60 2.21
N VAL A 94 1.52 -7.99 2.54
CA VAL A 94 2.74 -7.27 2.15
C VAL A 94 2.83 -7.15 0.64
N ILE A 95 2.65 -8.25 -0.10
CA ILE A 95 2.68 -8.22 -1.58
C ILE A 95 1.56 -7.36 -2.15
N SER A 96 0.36 -7.44 -1.59
CA SER A 96 -0.77 -6.71 -2.16
C SER A 96 -0.67 -5.21 -1.93
N ILE A 97 -0.29 -4.79 -0.73
CA ILE A 97 -0.15 -3.37 -0.40
C ILE A 97 1.05 -2.78 -1.13
N ASN A 98 2.22 -3.41 -1.01
CA ASN A 98 3.43 -2.89 -1.66
C ASN A 98 3.32 -3.00 -3.19
N GLY A 99 2.72 -4.08 -3.69
CA GLY A 99 2.43 -4.25 -5.11
C GLY A 99 1.42 -3.24 -5.66
N ALA A 100 0.42 -2.81 -4.87
CA ALA A 100 -0.49 -1.74 -5.27
C ALA A 100 0.24 -0.40 -5.41
N VAL A 101 1.12 -0.08 -4.46
CA VAL A 101 1.95 1.11 -4.52
C VAL A 101 2.88 1.05 -5.76
N THR A 102 3.55 -0.08 -5.99
CA THR A 102 4.37 -0.30 -7.19
C THR A 102 3.56 -0.12 -8.48
N GLY A 103 2.36 -0.71 -8.57
CA GLY A 103 1.52 -0.62 -9.77
C GLY A 103 1.04 0.79 -10.09
N ILE A 104 0.77 1.61 -9.07
CA ILE A 104 0.44 3.04 -9.24
C ILE A 104 1.61 3.78 -9.90
N ILE A 105 2.82 3.56 -9.40
CA ILE A 105 4.03 4.20 -9.94
C ILE A 105 4.31 3.77 -11.36
N GLU A 106 4.28 2.46 -11.63
CA GLU A 106 4.54 1.93 -12.98
C GLU A 106 3.56 2.55 -13.98
N THR A 107 2.30 2.70 -13.59
CA THR A 107 1.28 3.39 -14.40
C THR A 107 1.65 4.86 -14.63
N LEU A 108 2.10 5.58 -13.61
CA LEU A 108 2.53 6.97 -13.74
C LEU A 108 3.78 7.09 -14.64
N ASP A 109 4.78 6.21 -14.47
CA ASP A 109 6.00 6.18 -15.28
C ASP A 109 5.67 5.94 -16.77
N GLU A 110 4.80 4.97 -17.06
CA GLU A 110 4.32 4.69 -18.41
C GLU A 110 3.64 5.91 -19.06
N ILE A 111 2.80 6.63 -18.30
CA ILE A 111 2.14 7.85 -18.77
C ILE A 111 3.17 8.94 -19.05
N VAL A 112 4.07 9.22 -18.09
CA VAL A 112 5.00 10.34 -18.23
C VAL A 112 6.15 10.07 -19.17
N ALA A 113 6.44 8.81 -19.51
CA ALA A 113 7.36 8.46 -20.58
C ALA A 113 6.94 9.04 -21.93
N GLN A 114 5.64 9.28 -22.14
CA GLN A 114 5.10 9.96 -23.32
C GLN A 114 5.42 11.47 -23.30
N PRO A 115 5.45 12.15 -24.46
CA PRO A 115 5.47 13.61 -24.49
C PRO A 115 4.21 14.19 -23.82
N PRO A 116 4.34 15.23 -22.96
CA PRO A 116 3.18 15.89 -22.37
C PRO A 116 2.33 16.56 -23.47
N THR A 117 1.02 16.61 -23.24
CA THR A 117 0.08 17.31 -24.13
C THR A 117 0.19 18.82 -23.96
N ILE A 118 0.35 19.27 -22.71
CA ILE A 118 0.44 20.69 -22.33
C ILE A 118 1.52 20.87 -21.27
N PHE A 119 2.22 22.00 -21.33
CA PHE A 119 3.01 22.53 -20.22
C PHE A 119 2.44 23.89 -19.83
N ASP A 120 2.02 24.04 -18.57
CA ASP A 120 1.61 25.32 -18.00
C ASP A 120 2.76 25.92 -17.19
N SER A 121 3.42 26.91 -17.79
CA SER A 121 4.52 27.64 -17.16
C SER A 121 4.11 28.49 -15.95
N SER A 122 2.82 28.73 -15.73
CA SER A 122 2.32 29.53 -14.61
C SER A 122 2.16 28.70 -13.34
N SER A 123 1.67 27.47 -13.47
CA SER A 123 1.54 26.48 -12.40
C SER A 123 2.74 25.52 -12.30
N GLN A 124 3.73 25.63 -13.19
CA GLN A 124 4.84 24.68 -13.29
C GLN A 124 4.34 23.24 -13.44
N GLU A 125 3.35 23.05 -14.31
CA GLU A 125 2.63 21.79 -14.44
C GLU A 125 2.81 21.19 -15.84
N TYR A 126 3.10 19.90 -15.89
CA TYR A 126 3.00 19.09 -17.10
C TYR A 126 1.74 18.26 -17.05
N LEU A 127 1.00 18.27 -18.16
CA LEU A 127 -0.25 17.53 -18.32
C LEU A 127 -0.15 16.54 -19.49
N TRP A 128 -0.56 15.31 -19.24
CA TRP A 128 -0.73 14.24 -20.23
C TRP A 128 -2.22 13.95 -20.41
N GLY A 129 -2.71 14.05 -21.64
CA GLY A 129 -4.13 13.92 -21.96
C GLY A 129 -4.86 15.27 -21.94
N PRO A 130 -6.21 15.26 -21.91
CA PRO A 130 -7.08 14.10 -21.82
C PRO A 130 -7.03 13.13 -23.00
N TYR A 131 -6.90 11.84 -22.72
CA TYR A 131 -6.99 10.76 -23.70
C TYR A 131 -8.28 9.96 -23.50
N PRO A 132 -8.93 9.46 -24.57
CA PRO A 132 -10.02 8.51 -24.42
C PRO A 132 -9.56 7.30 -23.60
N ASN A 133 -10.38 6.85 -22.65
CA ASN A 133 -10.11 5.62 -21.92
C ASN A 133 -10.42 4.40 -22.81
N GLU A 134 -9.40 3.81 -23.42
CA GLU A 134 -9.59 2.80 -24.48
C GLU A 134 -10.27 1.51 -23.98
N GLU A 135 -10.04 1.13 -22.73
CA GLU A 135 -10.61 -0.06 -22.10
C GLU A 135 -11.82 0.24 -21.19
N GLY A 136 -12.32 1.48 -21.19
CA GLY A 136 -13.40 1.87 -20.30
C GLY A 136 -14.22 3.07 -20.78
N VAL A 137 -14.77 3.81 -19.82
CA VAL A 137 -15.63 4.96 -20.10
C VAL A 137 -14.91 6.27 -19.80
N GLY A 138 -15.17 7.26 -20.66
CA GLY A 138 -14.71 8.64 -20.51
C GLY A 138 -13.27 8.86 -20.98
N TYR A 139 -12.59 9.77 -20.27
CA TYR A 139 -11.26 10.24 -20.56
C TYR A 139 -10.38 10.16 -19.32
N VAL A 140 -9.08 9.99 -19.55
CA VAL A 140 -8.03 9.97 -18.53
C VAL A 140 -7.04 11.09 -18.80
N ALA A 141 -6.57 11.75 -17.75
CA ALA A 141 -5.45 12.68 -17.82
C ALA A 141 -4.54 12.46 -16.61
N ALA A 142 -3.27 12.85 -16.71
CA ALA A 142 -2.38 12.88 -15.57
C ALA A 142 -1.62 14.20 -15.54
N TYR A 143 -1.27 14.68 -14.35
CA TYR A 143 -0.38 15.82 -14.20
C TYR A 143 0.75 15.54 -13.22
N ILE A 144 1.84 16.28 -13.38
CA ILE A 144 2.85 16.49 -12.35
C ILE A 144 3.13 17.98 -12.28
N ARG A 145 3.09 18.55 -11.07
CA ARG A 145 3.43 19.94 -10.79
C ARG A 145 4.50 20.07 -9.71
N ASP A 146 5.33 21.10 -9.83
CA ASP A 146 6.28 21.52 -8.78
C ASP A 146 5.53 22.44 -7.81
N ALA A 147 5.24 21.92 -6.62
CA ALA A 147 4.51 22.61 -5.57
C ALA A 147 5.41 23.64 -4.83
N GLY A 148 6.73 23.49 -4.92
CA GLY A 148 7.72 24.36 -4.28
C GLY A 148 8.39 23.74 -3.06
N GLU A 149 9.46 24.38 -2.59
CA GLU A 149 10.30 23.87 -1.49
C GLU A 149 9.67 24.01 -0.09
N ASP A 150 8.63 24.85 0.05
CA ASP A 150 7.96 25.12 1.33
C ASP A 150 6.74 24.20 1.57
N GLU A 151 6.42 23.31 0.63
CA GLU A 151 5.32 22.36 0.71
C GLU A 151 5.80 21.01 1.30
N ASP A 152 4.88 20.23 1.88
CA ASP A 152 5.21 18.93 2.49
C ASP A 152 5.87 17.96 1.49
N PHE A 153 5.42 18.03 0.23
CA PHE A 153 6.02 17.32 -0.90
C PHE A 153 6.32 18.28 -2.03
N ARG A 154 7.57 18.24 -2.52
CA ARG A 154 8.04 19.15 -3.58
C ARG A 154 7.24 19.01 -4.86
N TYR A 155 6.88 17.78 -5.23
CA TYR A 155 6.11 17.49 -6.43
C TYR A 155 4.76 16.91 -6.05
N GLN A 156 3.74 17.25 -6.82
CA GLN A 156 2.39 16.72 -6.69
C GLN A 156 1.94 16.13 -8.02
N TYR A 157 1.24 15.01 -7.97
CA TYR A 157 0.77 14.32 -9.16
C TYR A 157 -0.65 13.80 -8.96
N ALA A 158 -1.37 13.60 -10.06
CA ALA A 158 -2.66 12.91 -10.04
C ALA A 158 -2.93 12.17 -11.35
N LEU A 159 -3.71 11.11 -11.26
CA LEU A 159 -4.45 10.51 -12.37
C LEU A 159 -5.91 10.92 -12.25
N LEU A 160 -6.42 11.54 -13.31
CA LEU A 160 -7.74 12.15 -13.39
C LEU A 160 -8.67 11.34 -14.30
N ARG A 161 -9.96 11.35 -13.97
CA ARG A 161 -11.04 10.75 -14.77
C ARG A 161 -12.11 11.78 -15.10
N GLY A 162 -12.53 11.83 -16.37
CA GLY A 162 -13.58 12.75 -16.82
C GLY A 162 -14.54 12.16 -17.83
N ALA A 163 -15.75 12.72 -17.90
CA ALA A 163 -16.75 12.31 -18.89
C ALA A 163 -16.49 12.93 -20.27
N ASP A 164 -15.77 14.04 -20.30
CA ASP A 164 -15.33 14.78 -21.49
C ASP A 164 -13.85 15.19 -21.34
N THR A 165 -13.38 16.02 -22.27
CA THR A 165 -11.98 16.48 -22.31
C THR A 165 -11.72 17.74 -21.47
N ASP A 166 -12.66 18.14 -20.60
CA ASP A 166 -12.50 19.31 -19.73
C ASP A 166 -11.77 18.92 -18.44
N VAL A 167 -10.45 19.17 -18.39
CA VAL A 167 -9.55 18.79 -17.29
C VAL A 167 -10.03 19.37 -15.95
N GLU A 168 -10.56 20.59 -15.94
CA GLU A 168 -11.06 21.26 -14.74
C GLU A 168 -12.27 20.55 -14.12
N ARG A 169 -12.93 19.66 -14.86
CA ARG A 169 -14.09 18.89 -14.43
C ARG A 169 -13.77 17.43 -14.16
N MET A 170 -12.51 17.03 -14.34
CA MET A 170 -12.07 15.68 -14.05
C MET A 170 -11.86 15.50 -12.54
N VAL A 171 -12.06 14.27 -12.07
CA VAL A 171 -11.88 13.90 -10.67
C VAL A 171 -10.59 13.11 -10.50
N PRO A 172 -9.76 13.40 -9.49
CA PRO A 172 -8.61 12.55 -9.17
C PRO A 172 -9.10 11.20 -8.65
N VAL A 173 -8.58 10.13 -9.26
CA VAL A 173 -8.75 8.75 -8.78
C VAL A 173 -7.46 8.18 -8.21
N ILE A 174 -6.32 8.75 -8.62
CA ILE A 174 -5.04 8.63 -7.92
C ILE A 174 -4.53 10.04 -7.68
N TRP A 175 -4.01 10.30 -6.49
CA TRP A 175 -3.41 11.57 -6.12
C TRP A 175 -2.20 11.33 -5.22
N GLY A 176 -1.19 12.17 -5.28
CA GLY A 176 -0.06 12.03 -4.37
C GLY A 176 0.94 13.16 -4.46
N GLY A 177 1.98 13.01 -3.64
CA GLY A 177 3.11 13.91 -3.59
C GLY A 177 4.41 13.15 -3.40
N ALA A 178 5.51 13.70 -3.89
CA ALA A 178 6.84 13.13 -3.74
C ALA A 178 7.91 14.20 -3.56
N SER A 179 8.92 13.84 -2.78
CA SER A 179 10.15 14.57 -2.53
C SER A 179 11.32 13.61 -2.78
N PRO A 180 11.71 13.41 -4.06
CA PRO A 180 12.86 12.57 -4.40
C PRO A 180 14.16 13.17 -3.83
N ASP A 181 15.12 12.31 -3.52
CA ASP A 181 16.47 12.76 -3.18
C ASP A 181 17.20 13.21 -4.47
N ALA A 182 17.86 14.37 -4.41
CA ALA A 182 18.53 14.96 -5.57
C ALA A 182 19.88 14.29 -5.91
N GLU A 183 20.46 13.56 -4.96
CA GLU A 183 21.76 12.91 -5.06
C GLU A 183 21.64 11.39 -5.27
N ASN A 184 20.50 10.78 -4.92
CA ASN A 184 20.23 9.37 -5.12
C ASN A 184 18.81 9.08 -5.64
N GLU A 185 18.71 8.49 -6.83
CA GLU A 185 17.43 8.12 -7.44
C GLU A 185 16.66 7.01 -6.70
N ASP A 186 17.30 6.32 -5.75
CA ASP A 186 16.68 5.29 -4.92
C ASP A 186 16.19 5.81 -3.56
N PHE A 187 16.39 7.09 -3.25
CA PHE A 187 15.99 7.72 -1.99
C PHE A 187 14.93 8.82 -2.19
N GLY A 188 14.16 9.07 -1.14
CA GLY A 188 13.11 10.08 -1.13
C GLY A 188 11.95 9.69 -0.23
N ALA A 189 10.94 10.55 -0.18
CA ALA A 189 9.69 10.30 0.52
C ALA A 189 8.51 10.73 -0.32
N GLY A 190 7.33 10.15 -0.06
CA GLY A 190 6.12 10.54 -0.76
C GLY A 190 4.87 9.94 -0.13
N ILE A 191 3.73 10.38 -0.66
CA ILE A 191 2.41 9.88 -0.33
C ILE A 191 1.67 9.55 -1.62
N THR A 192 0.84 8.52 -1.57
CA THR A 192 -0.10 8.19 -2.64
C THR A 192 -1.47 7.90 -2.04
N LEU A 193 -2.51 8.25 -2.78
CA LEU A 193 -3.91 7.96 -2.52
C LEU A 193 -4.48 7.31 -3.76
N TRP A 194 -5.16 6.17 -3.57
CA TRP A 194 -6.08 5.59 -4.54
C TRP A 194 -7.50 5.72 -4.01
N ASP A 195 -8.32 6.51 -4.72
CA ASP A 195 -9.71 6.77 -4.38
C ASP A 195 -10.65 5.88 -5.20
N PHE A 196 -10.94 4.68 -4.68
CA PHE A 196 -11.87 3.74 -5.32
C PHE A 196 -13.30 4.30 -5.33
N GLU A 197 -13.70 5.06 -4.31
CA GLU A 197 -14.98 5.77 -4.26
C GLU A 197 -15.14 6.78 -5.39
N ALA A 198 -14.11 7.58 -5.70
CA ALA A 198 -14.14 8.53 -6.79
C ALA A 198 -14.29 7.82 -8.15
N ASN A 199 -13.59 6.71 -8.35
CA ASN A 199 -13.73 5.90 -9.55
C ASN A 199 -15.11 5.24 -9.64
N TYR A 200 -15.63 4.71 -8.53
CA TYR A 200 -16.97 4.13 -8.46
C TYR A 200 -18.05 5.16 -8.79
N ALA A 201 -18.00 6.34 -8.15
CA ALA A 201 -18.94 7.43 -8.41
C ALA A 201 -18.88 7.92 -9.86
N PHE A 202 -17.68 7.97 -10.45
CA PHE A 202 -17.51 8.29 -11.86
C PHE A 202 -18.21 7.27 -12.77
N LEU A 203 -18.02 5.97 -12.52
CA LEU A 203 -18.62 4.89 -13.31
C LEU A 203 -20.13 4.85 -13.13
N GLU A 204 -20.64 4.99 -11.90
CA GLU A 204 -22.08 5.06 -11.63
C GLU A 204 -22.76 6.19 -12.42
N ALA A 205 -22.12 7.36 -12.51
CA ALA A 205 -22.67 8.52 -13.19
C ALA A 205 -22.61 8.45 -14.72
N ASN A 206 -21.59 7.78 -15.29
CA ASN A 206 -21.27 7.87 -16.72
C ASN A 206 -21.36 6.54 -17.48
N ALA A 207 -21.43 5.42 -16.76
CA ALA A 207 -21.47 4.06 -17.29
C ALA A 207 -22.40 3.17 -16.43
N PRO A 208 -23.68 3.55 -16.23
CA PRO A 208 -24.58 2.83 -15.32
C PRO A 208 -24.78 1.36 -15.71
N GLU A 209 -24.55 0.98 -16.98
CA GLU A 209 -24.54 -0.40 -17.43
C GLU A 209 -23.36 -1.23 -16.90
N LEU A 210 -22.27 -0.57 -16.49
CA LEU A 210 -21.12 -1.17 -15.83
C LEU A 210 -21.21 -1.02 -14.30
N ALA A 211 -22.16 -0.24 -13.77
CA ALA A 211 -22.33 -0.05 -12.32
C ALA A 211 -22.81 -1.32 -11.60
N ASP A 212 -23.37 -2.28 -12.34
CA ASP A 212 -23.71 -3.62 -11.84
C ASP A 212 -22.48 -4.55 -11.80
N GLU A 213 -21.34 -4.16 -12.39
CA GLU A 213 -20.10 -4.90 -12.24
C GLU A 213 -19.51 -4.63 -10.85
N PRO A 214 -19.04 -5.67 -10.14
CA PRO A 214 -18.39 -5.46 -8.86
C PRO A 214 -17.10 -4.65 -9.04
N LEU A 215 -16.98 -3.56 -8.29
CA LEU A 215 -15.82 -2.68 -8.28
C LEU A 215 -15.33 -2.56 -6.85
N ASP A 216 -14.02 -2.37 -6.69
CA ASP A 216 -13.45 -2.04 -5.40
C ASP A 216 -14.03 -0.70 -4.92
N ARG A 217 -14.20 -0.58 -3.60
CA ARG A 217 -14.75 0.58 -2.88
C ARG A 217 -13.81 0.99 -1.76
N GLY A 218 -14.08 2.15 -1.18
CA GLY A 218 -13.26 2.75 -0.15
C GLY A 218 -12.06 3.52 -0.71
N ARG A 219 -11.03 3.67 0.10
CA ARG A 219 -9.82 4.41 -0.25
C ARG A 219 -8.61 3.78 0.38
N PHE A 220 -7.47 3.93 -0.31
CA PHE A 220 -6.17 3.48 0.13
C PHE A 220 -5.20 4.67 0.11
N ALA A 221 -4.58 5.00 1.23
CA ALA A 221 -3.50 5.97 1.27
C ALA A 221 -2.23 5.32 1.83
N ALA A 222 -1.08 5.64 1.25
CA ALA A 222 0.22 5.15 1.72
C ALA A 222 1.26 6.27 1.70
N LEU A 223 1.90 6.48 2.85
CA LEU A 223 3.14 7.22 3.01
C LEU A 223 4.31 6.25 2.91
N TYR A 224 5.38 6.69 2.27
CA TYR A 224 6.58 5.89 2.09
C TYR A 224 7.83 6.76 2.16
N ALA A 225 8.94 6.15 2.55
CA ALA A 225 10.26 6.72 2.31
C ALA A 225 11.35 5.65 2.21
N SER A 226 12.43 6.04 1.55
CA SER A 226 13.67 5.29 1.40
C SER A 226 14.84 6.25 1.62
N GLY A 227 15.83 5.84 2.40
CA GLY A 227 16.98 6.70 2.68
C GLY A 227 18.03 6.05 3.57
N PRO A 228 19.16 6.73 3.79
CA PRO A 228 20.15 6.27 4.75
C PRO A 228 19.55 6.28 6.15
N ASP A 229 19.89 5.28 6.96
CA ASP A 229 19.50 5.29 8.37
C ASP A 229 20.21 6.44 9.11
N GLU A 230 19.49 7.11 10.02
CA GLU A 230 20.03 8.26 10.76
C GLU A 230 21.19 7.87 11.69
N GLN A 231 21.19 6.64 12.20
CA GLN A 231 22.15 6.13 13.18
C GLN A 231 23.29 5.36 12.51
N ASP A 232 23.02 4.71 11.38
CA ASP A 232 23.98 4.08 10.49
C ASP A 232 23.83 4.56 9.03
N PRO A 233 24.52 5.64 8.64
CA PRO A 233 24.44 6.16 7.27
C PRO A 233 24.97 5.22 6.18
N SER A 234 25.55 4.07 6.55
CA SER A 234 25.92 3.02 5.59
C SER A 234 24.83 1.98 5.38
N ALA A 235 23.83 1.95 6.25
CA ALA A 235 22.62 1.17 6.12
C ALA A 235 21.53 1.96 5.40
N THR A 236 20.61 1.24 4.76
CA THR A 236 19.44 1.83 4.10
C THR A 236 18.17 1.41 4.85
N SER A 237 17.26 2.35 5.05
CA SER A 237 15.94 2.11 5.61
C SER A 237 14.87 2.44 4.60
N HIS A 238 13.88 1.56 4.52
CA HIS A 238 12.66 1.74 3.75
C HIS A 238 11.47 1.56 4.66
N PHE A 239 10.42 2.35 4.49
CA PHE A 239 9.17 2.12 5.19
C PHE A 239 7.96 2.44 4.33
N VAL A 240 6.85 1.78 4.66
CA VAL A 240 5.53 2.03 4.09
C VAL A 240 4.54 2.06 5.25
N LEU A 241 3.87 3.19 5.44
CA LEU A 241 2.75 3.37 6.36
C LEU A 241 1.49 3.57 5.52
N ALA A 242 0.51 2.69 5.64
CA ALA A 242 -0.69 2.72 4.83
C ALA A 242 -1.98 2.55 5.65
N SER A 243 -3.05 3.12 5.12
CA SER A 243 -4.40 3.06 5.68
C SER A 243 -5.41 2.79 4.56
N PHE A 244 -6.24 1.76 4.75
CA PHE A 244 -7.48 1.56 4.02
C PHE A 244 -8.64 2.02 4.87
N ARG A 245 -9.59 2.74 4.26
CA ARG A 245 -10.83 3.15 4.89
C ARG A 245 -12.03 2.77 4.05
N ASP A 246 -13.05 2.23 4.71
CA ASP A 246 -14.30 1.76 4.10
C ASP A 246 -14.07 0.80 2.91
N PHE A 247 -13.01 -0.03 2.95
CA PHE A 247 -12.67 -0.87 1.80
C PHE A 247 -13.66 -2.00 1.62
N VAL A 248 -14.15 -2.18 0.40
CA VAL A 248 -14.95 -3.35 -0.02
C VAL A 248 -14.36 -3.86 -1.33
N ALA A 249 -13.95 -5.13 -1.34
CA ALA A 249 -13.37 -5.75 -2.52
C ALA A 249 -14.43 -6.02 -3.59
N ALA A 250 -14.05 -5.90 -4.85
CA ALA A 250 -14.91 -6.24 -5.98
C ALA A 250 -15.36 -7.70 -5.96
N ASP A 251 -14.57 -8.65 -5.44
CA ASP A 251 -14.97 -10.06 -5.44
C ASP A 251 -15.96 -10.44 -4.32
N ASP A 252 -16.12 -9.57 -3.31
CA ASP A 252 -17.17 -9.63 -2.31
C ASP A 252 -17.81 -8.26 -2.07
N PRO A 253 -18.61 -7.75 -3.03
CA PRO A 253 -19.23 -6.43 -2.93
C PRO A 253 -20.33 -6.37 -1.85
N SER A 254 -20.63 -7.50 -1.21
CA SER A 254 -21.56 -7.61 -0.09
C SER A 254 -20.89 -7.63 1.28
N ALA A 255 -19.56 -7.69 1.33
CA ALA A 255 -18.81 -7.62 2.57
C ALA A 255 -19.07 -6.30 3.29
N GLU A 256 -18.93 -6.32 4.62
CA GLU A 256 -18.91 -5.09 5.39
C GLU A 256 -17.63 -4.30 5.08
N PRO A 257 -17.70 -2.96 4.98
CA PRO A 257 -16.51 -2.13 4.81
C PRO A 257 -15.48 -2.41 5.90
N THR A 258 -14.23 -2.54 5.50
CA THR A 258 -13.12 -2.86 6.41
C THR A 258 -12.12 -1.72 6.44
N ASP A 259 -11.73 -1.33 7.66
CA ASP A 259 -10.59 -0.45 7.91
C ASP A 259 -9.35 -1.30 8.20
N PHE A 260 -8.21 -0.88 7.65
CA PHE A 260 -6.94 -1.59 7.77
C PHE A 260 -5.80 -0.58 7.89
N ASP A 261 -4.99 -0.69 8.92
CA ASP A 261 -3.75 0.08 9.10
C ASP A 261 -2.55 -0.85 8.97
N TYR A 262 -1.48 -0.34 8.36
CA TYR A 262 -0.31 -1.12 7.96
C TYR A 262 0.95 -0.29 8.14
N PHE A 263 1.96 -0.87 8.77
CA PHE A 263 3.28 -0.31 8.87
C PHE A 263 4.32 -1.37 8.60
N TYR A 264 5.05 -1.21 7.51
CA TYR A 264 6.15 -2.05 7.12
C TYR A 264 7.45 -1.26 7.16
N GLY A 265 8.53 -1.92 7.54
CA GLY A 265 9.86 -1.39 7.31
C GLY A 265 10.89 -2.46 6.98
N HIS A 266 11.88 -2.04 6.21
CA HIS A 266 13.04 -2.81 5.82
C HIS A 266 14.29 -2.02 6.19
N TYR A 267 15.22 -2.65 6.89
CA TYR A 267 16.53 -2.11 7.21
C TYR A 267 17.59 -3.03 6.63
N ASP A 268 18.50 -2.48 5.82
CA ASP A 268 19.62 -3.19 5.23
C ASP A 268 20.94 -2.61 5.71
N GLY A 269 21.56 -3.25 6.71
CA GLY A 269 22.84 -2.86 7.30
C GLY A 269 23.76 -4.05 7.55
N GLU A 270 24.39 -4.14 8.74
CA GLU A 270 25.14 -5.36 9.13
C GLU A 270 24.21 -6.59 9.23
N LEU A 271 22.97 -6.34 9.64
CA LEU A 271 21.88 -7.29 9.61
C LEU A 271 20.79 -6.73 8.69
N THR A 272 20.09 -7.61 8.00
CA THR A 272 18.85 -7.24 7.31
C THR A 272 17.69 -7.47 8.28
N VAL A 273 16.83 -6.49 8.47
CA VAL A 273 15.64 -6.59 9.33
C VAL A 273 14.42 -6.17 8.54
N ASP A 274 13.42 -7.04 8.48
CA ASP A 274 12.09 -6.70 8.00
C ASP A 274 11.14 -6.69 9.18
N PHE A 275 10.26 -5.70 9.28
CA PHE A 275 9.17 -5.72 10.25
C PHE A 275 7.86 -5.34 9.59
N LEU A 276 6.78 -5.82 10.20
CA LEU A 276 5.43 -5.54 9.78
C LEU A 276 4.57 -5.41 11.03
N ASP A 277 3.73 -4.39 11.06
CA ASP A 277 2.67 -4.21 12.03
C ASP A 277 1.40 -3.85 11.28
N TRP A 278 0.31 -4.57 11.53
CA TRP A 278 -0.99 -4.22 10.95
C TRP A 278 -2.11 -4.38 11.95
N GLU A 279 -3.08 -3.48 11.85
CA GLU A 279 -4.30 -3.46 12.63
C GLU A 279 -5.51 -3.50 11.69
N ALA A 280 -6.53 -4.27 12.05
CA ALA A 280 -7.76 -4.36 11.26
C ALA A 280 -8.95 -4.70 12.16
N ALA A 281 -10.15 -4.30 11.73
CA ALA A 281 -11.40 -4.67 12.40
C ALA A 281 -12.24 -5.58 11.48
N PHE A 282 -12.42 -6.85 11.85
CA PHE A 282 -13.29 -7.76 11.11
C PHE A 282 -13.82 -8.90 11.99
N ASP A 283 -14.98 -9.44 11.62
CA ASP A 283 -15.61 -10.58 12.31
C ASP A 283 -14.82 -11.87 12.03
N ILE A 284 -14.25 -12.47 13.08
CA ILE A 284 -13.48 -13.72 13.01
C ILE A 284 -14.23 -14.95 13.53
N THR A 285 -15.52 -14.84 13.81
CA THR A 285 -16.31 -15.97 14.26
C THR A 285 -16.52 -17.00 13.13
N ASP A 286 -16.58 -18.29 13.47
CA ASP A 286 -16.80 -19.37 12.50
C ASP A 286 -18.12 -19.22 11.72
N GLU A 287 -19.13 -18.64 12.38
CA GLU A 287 -20.39 -18.22 11.79
C GLU A 287 -20.53 -16.71 12.04
N PRO A 288 -20.15 -15.86 11.06
CA PRO A 288 -20.13 -14.41 11.23
C PRO A 288 -21.45 -13.89 11.81
N ASP A 289 -21.36 -13.22 12.95
CA ASP A 289 -22.49 -12.60 13.65
C ASP A 289 -22.61 -11.09 13.37
N GLY A 290 -21.67 -10.55 12.58
CA GLY A 290 -21.59 -9.14 12.17
C GLY A 290 -20.98 -8.24 13.24
N ILE A 291 -20.25 -8.80 14.20
CA ILE A 291 -19.58 -8.03 15.25
C ILE A 291 -18.07 -8.17 15.08
N ALA A 292 -17.44 -7.14 14.51
CA ALA A 292 -16.01 -7.12 14.25
C ALA A 292 -15.16 -7.13 15.55
N GLU A 293 -14.10 -7.93 15.54
CA GLU A 293 -13.00 -7.85 16.51
C GLU A 293 -11.89 -6.95 15.98
N ASP A 294 -11.22 -6.22 16.88
CA ASP A 294 -9.96 -5.55 16.53
C ASP A 294 -8.84 -6.59 16.60
N ILE A 295 -8.01 -6.64 15.57
CA ILE A 295 -6.90 -7.57 15.45
C ILE A 295 -5.64 -6.77 15.18
N GLY A 296 -4.62 -7.00 16.00
CA GLY A 296 -3.25 -6.52 15.78
C GLY A 296 -2.33 -7.70 15.47
N VAL A 297 -1.43 -7.53 14.49
CA VAL A 297 -0.33 -8.46 14.26
C VAL A 297 0.94 -7.68 13.98
N ARG A 298 1.93 -7.87 14.85
CA ARG A 298 3.28 -7.37 14.68
C ARG A 298 4.25 -8.51 14.48
N MET A 299 5.21 -8.33 13.58
CA MET A 299 6.22 -9.33 13.29
C MET A 299 7.54 -8.72 12.84
N ALA A 300 8.60 -9.48 13.03
CA ALA A 300 9.91 -9.14 12.51
C ALA A 300 10.66 -10.38 12.01
N PHE A 301 11.52 -10.15 11.04
CA PHE A 301 12.43 -11.11 10.43
C PHE A 301 13.85 -10.56 10.53
N VAL A 302 14.82 -11.43 10.80
CA VAL A 302 16.24 -11.10 10.72
C VAL A 302 16.89 -11.97 9.65
N ASN A 303 17.72 -11.33 8.81
CA ASN A 303 18.44 -11.92 7.69
C ASN A 303 17.52 -12.74 6.77
N GLY A 304 16.29 -12.26 6.58
CA GLY A 304 15.31 -12.82 5.65
C GLY A 304 14.77 -14.20 6.01
N GLY A 305 14.85 -14.66 7.27
CA GLY A 305 14.43 -16.03 7.58
C GLY A 305 13.93 -16.29 8.99
N VAL A 306 14.74 -16.02 10.02
CA VAL A 306 14.33 -16.26 11.41
C VAL A 306 13.43 -15.11 11.86
N GLY A 307 12.37 -15.40 12.58
CA GLY A 307 11.44 -14.35 12.98
C GLY A 307 10.49 -14.72 14.09
N ARG A 308 9.71 -13.72 14.47
CA ARG A 308 8.68 -13.77 15.50
C ARG A 308 7.50 -12.92 15.10
N ALA A 309 6.31 -13.40 15.42
CA ALA A 309 5.06 -12.64 15.37
C ALA A 309 4.42 -12.60 16.75
N GLU A 310 3.84 -11.46 17.08
CA GLU A 310 3.00 -11.20 18.24
C GLU A 310 1.67 -10.70 17.71
N ALA A 311 0.58 -11.30 18.15
CA ALA A 311 -0.75 -10.93 17.70
C ALA A 311 -1.70 -10.83 18.88
N ASP A 312 -2.65 -9.92 18.79
CA ASP A 312 -3.73 -9.78 19.76
C ASP A 312 -5.08 -9.57 19.07
N VAL A 313 -6.13 -10.01 19.77
CA VAL A 313 -7.51 -9.82 19.39
C VAL A 313 -8.29 -9.31 20.59
N ARG A 314 -9.08 -8.26 20.37
CA ARG A 314 -9.91 -7.61 21.38
C ARG A 314 -11.28 -7.22 20.83
N GLY A 315 -12.24 -7.02 21.72
CA GLY A 315 -13.58 -6.55 21.34
C GLY A 315 -14.40 -7.60 20.59
N GLY A 316 -15.34 -7.12 19.77
CA GLY A 316 -16.22 -7.97 18.98
C GLY A 316 -17.04 -8.96 19.80
N SER A 317 -16.98 -10.23 19.39
CA SER A 317 -17.65 -11.37 20.01
C SER A 317 -16.95 -11.89 21.27
N LEU A 318 -15.78 -11.35 21.62
CA LEU A 318 -15.10 -11.68 22.87
C LEU A 318 -15.89 -11.11 24.07
N ALA A 319 -15.83 -11.80 25.21
CA ALA A 319 -16.47 -11.31 26.42
C ALA A 319 -15.85 -9.98 26.89
N ASP A 320 -16.62 -9.15 27.60
CA ASP A 320 -16.12 -7.88 28.14
C ASP A 320 -14.81 -8.05 28.94
N GLY A 321 -13.75 -7.38 28.49
CA GLY A 321 -12.43 -7.43 29.11
C GLY A 321 -11.62 -8.68 28.77
N GLN A 322 -12.07 -9.48 27.81
CA GLN A 322 -11.35 -10.62 27.27
C GLN A 322 -10.44 -10.20 26.11
N THR A 323 -9.24 -10.77 26.07
CA THR A 323 -8.30 -10.67 24.94
C THR A 323 -7.77 -12.05 24.57
N ALA A 324 -7.42 -12.23 23.30
CA ALA A 324 -6.68 -13.41 22.85
C ALA A 324 -5.32 -12.95 22.33
N ASN A 325 -4.23 -13.49 22.86
CA ASN A 325 -2.87 -13.16 22.42
C ASN A 325 -2.20 -14.38 21.83
N ALA A 326 -1.34 -14.19 20.85
CA ALA A 326 -0.50 -15.22 20.28
C ALA A 326 0.94 -14.75 20.10
N ILE A 327 1.87 -15.69 20.27
CA ILE A 327 3.28 -15.53 19.93
C ILE A 327 3.66 -16.74 19.08
N GLU A 328 4.23 -16.49 17.91
CA GLU A 328 4.76 -17.52 17.03
C GLU A 328 6.21 -17.18 16.66
N CYS A 329 7.11 -18.16 16.71
CA CYS A 329 8.47 -18.04 16.19
C CYS A 329 8.75 -19.10 15.15
N TRP A 330 9.68 -18.80 14.24
CA TRP A 330 10.08 -19.71 13.18
C TRP A 330 11.57 -19.67 12.88
N ASP A 331 12.05 -20.74 12.24
CA ASP A 331 13.41 -20.84 11.76
C ASP A 331 13.60 -20.20 10.38
N ALA A 332 14.84 -20.21 9.86
CA ALA A 332 15.17 -19.65 8.54
C ALA A 332 14.43 -20.30 7.35
N THR A 333 13.71 -21.40 7.56
CA THR A 333 12.85 -22.05 6.56
C THR A 333 11.36 -21.78 6.79
N VAL A 334 11.04 -20.81 7.66
CA VAL A 334 9.69 -20.41 8.07
C VAL A 334 8.91 -21.55 8.73
N ARG A 335 9.61 -22.51 9.34
CA ARG A 335 8.95 -23.58 10.09
C ARG A 335 8.74 -23.15 11.53
N GLU A 336 7.54 -23.35 12.04
CA GLU A 336 7.15 -23.04 13.42
C GLU A 336 8.07 -23.78 14.40
N THR A 337 8.74 -23.02 15.27
CA THR A 337 9.61 -23.55 16.34
C THR A 337 9.03 -23.33 17.73
N TYR A 338 8.15 -22.34 17.88
CA TYR A 338 7.44 -22.00 19.10
C TYR A 338 6.07 -21.39 18.76
N LEU A 339 5.04 -21.80 19.48
CA LEU A 339 3.72 -21.21 19.45
C LEU A 339 3.17 -21.12 20.87
N ARG A 340 2.74 -19.93 21.27
CA ARG A 340 1.94 -19.70 22.46
C ARG A 340 0.68 -18.97 22.07
N PHE A 341 -0.46 -19.46 22.52
CA PHE A 341 -1.75 -18.82 22.37
C PHE A 341 -2.43 -18.79 23.74
N GLU A 342 -2.92 -17.63 24.15
CA GLU A 342 -3.58 -17.45 25.43
C GLU A 342 -4.83 -16.60 25.32
N ILE A 343 -5.78 -16.88 26.20
CA ILE A 343 -6.99 -16.08 26.37
C ILE A 343 -6.98 -15.56 27.79
N LEU A 344 -7.10 -14.24 27.94
CA LEU A 344 -7.08 -13.55 29.22
C LEU A 344 -8.43 -12.85 29.44
N THR A 345 -8.95 -12.85 30.66
CA THR A 345 -10.00 -11.92 31.11
C THR A 345 -9.42 -11.03 32.20
N GLY A 346 -9.14 -9.77 31.85
CA GLY A 346 -8.26 -8.91 32.66
C GLY A 346 -6.90 -9.57 32.87
N ASP A 347 -6.45 -9.70 34.12
CA ASP A 347 -5.18 -10.36 34.45
C ASP A 347 -5.30 -11.89 34.65
N THR A 348 -6.47 -12.48 34.37
CA THR A 348 -6.72 -13.91 34.62
C THR A 348 -6.60 -14.70 33.33
N GLN A 349 -5.71 -15.69 33.32
CA GLN A 349 -5.56 -16.61 32.19
C GLN A 349 -6.69 -17.66 32.19
N ASP A 350 -7.56 -17.59 31.19
CA ASP A 350 -8.67 -18.52 30.99
C ASP A 350 -8.24 -19.75 30.20
N ALA A 351 -7.39 -19.56 29.19
CA ALA A 351 -6.84 -20.63 28.36
C ALA A 351 -5.39 -20.34 27.99
N LEU A 352 -4.60 -21.41 27.83
CA LEU A 352 -3.23 -21.36 27.33
C LEU A 352 -2.93 -22.63 26.55
N ILE A 353 -2.41 -22.44 25.35
CA ILE A 353 -1.80 -23.45 24.51
C ILE A 353 -0.36 -23.02 24.32
N GLU A 354 0.58 -23.91 24.61
CA GLU A 354 2.00 -23.66 24.38
C GLU A 354 2.62 -24.91 23.76
N VAL A 355 3.39 -24.69 22.68
CA VAL A 355 4.00 -25.72 21.87
C VAL A 355 5.41 -25.27 21.50
N GLY A 356 6.41 -26.13 21.71
CA GLY A 356 7.83 -25.78 21.54
C GLY A 356 8.45 -25.17 22.81
N GLU A 357 9.64 -24.60 22.67
CA GLU A 357 10.37 -23.91 23.76
C GLU A 357 10.73 -22.50 23.27
N LEU A 358 10.53 -21.47 24.08
CA LEU A 358 10.81 -20.07 23.73
C LEU A 358 12.28 -19.85 23.34
N ASP A 359 13.20 -20.63 23.92
CA ASP A 359 14.63 -20.61 23.56
C ASP A 359 14.86 -20.95 22.07
N ASN A 360 13.92 -21.64 21.41
CA ASN A 360 13.98 -21.92 19.97
C ASN A 360 13.64 -20.71 19.09
N CYS A 361 13.20 -19.58 19.67
CA CYS A 361 13.05 -18.32 18.95
C CYS A 361 14.39 -17.63 18.65
N GLY A 362 15.50 -18.12 19.23
CA GLY A 362 16.83 -17.56 19.00
C GLY A 362 16.93 -16.11 19.48
N ASP A 363 17.26 -15.21 18.56
CA ASP A 363 17.37 -13.77 18.82
C ASP A 363 16.00 -13.14 19.19
N PHE A 364 14.90 -13.84 18.94
CA PHE A 364 13.53 -13.43 19.27
C PHE A 364 12.96 -14.08 20.55
N SER A 365 13.85 -14.43 21.49
CA SER A 365 13.42 -14.88 22.83
C SER A 365 12.81 -13.74 23.67
N SER A 366 13.14 -12.49 23.36
CA SER A 366 12.48 -11.28 23.88
C SER A 366 11.28 -10.88 23.03
N SER A 367 10.39 -10.06 23.60
CA SER A 367 9.29 -9.46 22.86
C SER A 367 9.76 -8.47 21.79
N LEU A 368 8.92 -8.17 20.80
CA LEU A 368 9.26 -7.22 19.74
C LEU A 368 9.45 -5.79 20.31
N ASP A 369 8.71 -5.42 21.35
CA ASP A 369 8.89 -4.17 22.10
C ASP A 369 10.25 -4.09 22.79
N GLU A 370 10.65 -5.16 23.48
CA GLU A 370 11.96 -5.21 24.15
C GLU A 370 13.12 -5.15 23.16
N LEU A 371 12.91 -5.61 21.93
CA LEU A 371 13.86 -5.53 20.83
C LEU A 371 13.85 -4.16 20.14
N GLY A 372 12.89 -3.27 20.46
CA GLY A 372 12.76 -1.96 19.83
C GLY A 372 12.36 -2.04 18.36
N VAL A 373 11.66 -3.11 17.96
CA VAL A 373 11.06 -3.20 16.63
C VAL A 373 9.99 -2.11 16.53
N PRO A 374 9.92 -1.30 15.47
CA PRO A 374 8.87 -0.28 15.38
C PRO A 374 7.44 -0.89 15.31
N SER A 375 6.46 -0.08 15.68
CA SER A 375 5.03 -0.42 15.67
C SER A 375 4.18 0.78 15.20
N LEU A 376 2.90 0.55 14.90
CA LEU A 376 1.92 1.59 14.59
C LEU A 376 1.72 2.59 15.74
N ASP A 377 2.01 2.19 16.97
CA ASP A 377 1.97 3.04 18.16
C ASP A 377 3.21 3.96 18.29
N ASP A 378 4.30 3.65 17.59
CA ASP A 378 5.51 4.49 17.54
C ASP A 378 5.41 5.61 16.50
N ILE A 379 4.42 5.55 15.61
CA ILE A 379 4.17 6.57 14.59
C ILE A 379 3.66 7.85 15.25
N ASP A 380 4.17 8.99 14.79
CA ASP A 380 3.67 10.30 15.23
C ASP A 380 2.15 10.41 15.03
N GLY A 381 1.44 10.78 16.11
CA GLY A 381 -0.02 10.81 16.10
C GLY A 381 -0.63 11.86 15.15
N GLU A 382 0.08 12.96 14.88
CA GLU A 382 -0.38 13.96 13.89
C GLU A 382 -0.22 13.40 12.47
N LEU A 383 0.89 12.71 12.19
CA LEU A 383 1.10 12.03 10.91
C LEU A 383 0.06 10.95 10.65
N ARG A 384 -0.23 10.11 11.66
CA ARG A 384 -1.25 9.04 11.55
C ARG A 384 -2.64 9.64 11.29
N ALA A 385 -2.98 10.72 11.99
CA ALA A 385 -4.25 11.42 11.78
C ALA A 385 -4.36 12.09 10.41
N ALA A 386 -3.25 12.62 9.87
CA ALA A 386 -3.22 13.19 8.53
C ALA A 386 -3.42 12.13 7.45
N LEU A 387 -2.72 10.98 7.55
CA LEU A 387 -2.91 9.86 6.64
C LEU A 387 -4.35 9.32 6.70
N ASP A 388 -4.88 9.14 7.90
CA ASP A 388 -6.27 8.73 8.15
C ASP A 388 -7.28 9.71 7.53
N GLN A 389 -7.03 11.01 7.63
CA GLN A 389 -7.87 12.04 7.02
C GLN A 389 -7.88 11.91 5.49
N VAL A 390 -6.73 11.70 4.85
CA VAL A 390 -6.62 11.50 3.40
C VAL A 390 -7.33 10.22 2.99
N ALA A 391 -7.11 9.12 3.71
CA ALA A 391 -7.80 7.85 3.47
C ALA A 391 -9.32 7.96 3.70
N SER A 392 -9.79 8.79 4.62
CA SER A 392 -11.24 8.93 4.89
C SER A 392 -11.95 9.87 3.92
N THR A 393 -11.28 10.94 3.48
CA THR A 393 -11.93 12.05 2.76
C THR A 393 -11.59 12.11 1.28
N GLY A 394 -10.55 11.40 0.84
CA GLY A 394 -10.07 11.43 -0.54
C GLY A 394 -9.10 12.57 -0.81
N ALA A 395 -8.89 12.87 -2.09
CA ALA A 395 -7.95 13.91 -2.50
C ALA A 395 -8.42 15.29 -1.97
N PRO A 396 -7.50 16.18 -1.54
CA PRO A 396 -7.85 17.52 -1.13
C PRO A 396 -8.62 18.26 -2.24
N VAL A 397 -9.70 18.93 -1.88
CA VAL A 397 -10.41 19.82 -2.80
C VAL A 397 -9.67 21.16 -2.86
N GLU A 398 -9.07 21.47 -4.00
CA GLU A 398 -8.38 22.75 -4.25
C GLU A 398 -9.31 23.96 -4.40
#